data_AF-A0A9E4AQB3-F1
#
_entry.id   AF-A0A9E4AQB3-F1
#
_cell.length_a   1.000
_cell.length_b   1.000
_cell.length_c   1.000
_cell.angle_alpha   90.00
_cell.angle_beta   90.00
_cell.angle_gamma   90.00
#
_symmetry.space_group_name_H-M   'P 1'
#
loop_
_entity.id
_entity.type
_entity.pdbx_description
1 polymer ?
#
loop_
_entity_poly.entity_id
_entity_poly.type
_entity_poly.pdbx_seq_one_letter_code
_entity_poly.pdbx_strand_id
1 'polypeptide(L)' 'MSYVYLEALAFGGSPPYDFEWSSPSGNLAFDDTTLYWVYVTPPEDVDSTTECTAQVVVTDENGAEARDEFVITVDPT' A
#
# COMPACT_ATOMS: atom_id res chain seq x y z
N MET A 1 17.92 5.63 -2.44
CA MET A 1 16.81 4.70 -2.69
C MET A 1 16.42 3.95 -1.43
N SER A 2 15.46 4.54 -0.72
CA SER A 2 14.79 3.94 0.43
C SER A 2 13.54 3.21 -0.06
N TYR A 3 13.16 2.13 0.62
CA TYR A 3 11.90 1.42 0.39
C TYR A 3 11.26 1.04 1.72
N VAL A 4 9.94 0.85 1.69
CA VAL A 4 9.13 0.34 2.80
C VAL A 4 8.54 -0.99 2.38
N TYR A 5 8.56 -1.99 3.27
CA TYR A 5 7.88 -3.26 3.06
C TYR A 5 6.53 -3.21 3.77
N LEU A 6 5.45 -3.49 3.04
CA LEU A 6 4.09 -3.62 3.58
C LEU A 6 3.58 -5.04 3.33
N GLU A 7 2.85 -5.60 4.30
CA GLU A 7 2.19 -6.89 4.21
C GLU A 7 0.75 -6.74 4.71
N ALA A 8 -0.19 -7.37 4.01
CA ALA A 8 -1.61 -7.41 4.36
C ALA A 8 -2.04 -8.85 4.64
N LEU A 9 -2.72 -9.07 5.77
CA LEU A 9 -3.28 -10.35 6.15
C LEU A 9 -4.82 -10.28 6.14
N ALA A 10 -5.45 -11.12 5.32
CA ALA A 10 -6.90 -11.21 5.23
C ALA A 10 -7.46 -12.29 6.15
N PHE A 11 -8.50 -11.95 6.91
CA PHE A 11 -9.23 -12.89 7.78
C PHE A 11 -10.74 -12.77 7.55
N GLY A 12 -11.44 -13.90 7.50
CA GLY A 12 -12.88 -13.94 7.19
C GLY A 12 -13.15 -14.06 5.68
N GLY A 13 -14.40 -13.86 5.25
CA GLY A 13 -14.78 -14.04 3.84
C GLY A 13 -14.58 -15.48 3.33
N SER A 14 -14.54 -15.64 2.01
CA SER A 14 -14.22 -16.90 1.33
C SER A 14 -12.97 -16.75 0.45
N PRO A 15 -11.87 -17.45 0.74
CA PRO A 15 -10.72 -17.52 -0.15
C PRO A 15 -11.10 -18.08 -1.54
N PRO A 16 -10.38 -17.74 -2.63
CA PRO A 16 -9.17 -16.92 -2.67
C PRO A 16 -9.40 -15.43 -2.40
N TYR A 17 -8.32 -14.72 -2.10
CA TYR A 17 -8.32 -13.25 -1.94
C TYR A 17 -7.49 -12.60 -3.04
N ASP A 18 -8.03 -11.55 -3.63
CA ASP A 18 -7.32 -10.65 -4.53
C ASP A 18 -6.91 -9.39 -3.77
N PHE A 19 -5.69 -8.92 -4.02
CA PHE A 19 -5.13 -7.71 -3.39
C PHE A 19 -4.93 -6.63 -4.45
N GLU A 20 -5.23 -5.39 -4.09
CA GLU A 20 -4.96 -4.21 -4.93
C GLU A 20 -4.34 -3.11 -4.08
N TRP A 21 -3.06 -2.85 -4.30
CA TRP A 21 -2.33 -1.73 -3.67
C TRP A 21 -2.40 -0.47 -4.54
N SER A 22 -2.59 0.67 -3.89
CA SER A 22 -2.59 1.97 -4.57
C SER A 22 -2.06 3.09 -3.68
N SER A 23 -1.77 4.24 -4.28
CA SER A 23 -1.48 5.48 -3.55
C SER A 23 -2.53 6.52 -3.90
N PRO A 24 -3.50 6.78 -3.01
CA PRO A 24 -4.51 7.82 -3.22
C PRO A 24 -3.89 9.21 -3.40
N SER A 25 -2.73 9.46 -2.78
CA SER A 25 -1.99 10.72 -2.94
C SER A 25 -1.18 10.77 -4.24
N GLY A 26 -0.91 9.64 -4.89
CA GLY A 26 -0.17 9.54 -6.16
C GLY A 26 1.35 9.67 -6.03
N ASN A 27 1.88 9.66 -4.81
CA ASN A 27 3.29 10.00 -4.53
C ASN A 27 4.18 8.76 -4.32
N LEU A 28 3.59 7.57 -4.34
CA LEU A 28 4.31 6.32 -4.08
C LEU A 28 4.40 5.48 -5.34
N ALA A 29 5.54 4.81 -5.53
CA ALA A 29 5.71 3.77 -6.52
C ALA A 29 5.68 2.39 -5.85
N PHE A 30 5.08 1.41 -6.54
CA PHE A 30 4.92 0.03 -6.08
C PHE A 30 5.61 -0.90 -7.09
N ASP A 31 6.16 -2.02 -6.62
CA ASP A 31 6.77 -3.03 -7.48
C ASP A 31 5.75 -4.02 -8.05
N ASP A 32 4.83 -4.51 -7.22
CA ASP A 32 3.70 -5.34 -7.62
C ASP A 32 2.47 -5.04 -6.74
N THR A 33 1.37 -4.60 -7.36
CA THR A 33 0.17 -4.20 -6.64
C THR A 33 -0.82 -5.33 -6.38
N THR A 34 -0.50 -6.57 -6.78
CA THR A 34 -1.43 -7.71 -6.75
C THR A 34 -1.10 -8.77 -5.70
N LEU A 35 0.06 -8.65 -5.05
CA LEU A 35 0.50 -9.58 -4.02
C LEU A 35 -0.02 -9.16 -2.63
N TYR A 36 -0.03 -10.11 -1.69
CA TYR A 36 -0.34 -9.84 -0.29
C TYR A 36 0.74 -9.01 0.44
N TRP A 37 1.86 -8.73 -0.23
CA TRP A 37 2.94 -7.85 0.23
C TRP A 37 3.45 -6.99 -0.93
N VAL A 38 4.08 -5.87 -0.63
CA VAL A 38 4.62 -4.94 -1.65
C VAL A 38 5.85 -4.19 -1.12
N TYR A 39 6.78 -3.84 -2.02
CA TYR A 39 7.80 -2.83 -1.75
C TYR A 39 7.33 -1.47 -2.28
N VAL A 40 7.29 -0.49 -1.39
CA VAL A 40 6.86 0.88 -1.69
C VAL A 40 8.06 1.81 -1.70
N THR A 41 8.21 2.56 -2.79
CA THR A 41 9.25 3.60 -2.91
C THR A 41 8.61 4.97 -2.70
N PRO A 42 8.91 5.68 -1.60
CA PRO A 42 8.48 7.06 -1.39
C PRO A 42 9.23 8.05 -2.29
N PRO A 43 8.76 9.31 -2.42
CA PRO A 43 9.50 10.33 -3.14
C PRO A 43 10.85 10.60 -2.48
N GLU A 44 11.88 10.83 -3.29
CA GLU A 44 13.19 11.29 -2.84
C GLU A 44 13.25 12.83 -2.84
N ASP A 45 14.23 13.40 -2.14
CA ASP A 45 14.54 14.83 -2.14
C ASP A 45 13.36 15.74 -1.77
N VAL A 46 12.62 15.41 -0.71
CA VAL A 46 11.52 16.25 -0.21
C VAL A 46 12.06 17.45 0.59
N ASP A 47 11.60 18.66 0.26
CA ASP A 47 12.03 19.92 0.91
C ASP A 47 11.44 20.11 2.33
N SER A 48 10.44 19.31 2.69
CA SER A 48 9.76 19.32 3.98
C SER A 48 9.19 17.95 4.32
N THR A 49 8.86 17.72 5.60
CA THR A 49 8.21 16.49 6.03
C THR A 49 6.93 16.27 5.22
N THR A 50 6.91 15.18 4.47
CA THR A 50 5.85 14.85 3.51
C THR A 50 5.17 13.56 3.93
N GLU A 51 3.85 13.60 4.08
CA GLU A 51 3.04 12.40 4.31
C GLU A 51 2.55 11.82 2.99
N CYS A 52 2.74 10.52 2.81
CA CYS A 52 2.23 9.76 1.67
C CYS A 52 1.29 8.67 2.18
N THR A 53 0.24 8.39 1.41
CA THR A 53 -0.73 7.33 1.77
C THR A 53 -0.60 6.17 0.81
N ALA A 54 -0.42 4.97 1.37
CA ALA A 54 -0.63 3.70 0.68
C ALA A 54 -1.98 3.11 1.15
N GLN A 55 -2.69 2.47 0.24
CA GLN A 55 -3.95 1.79 0.51
C GLN A 55 -3.88 0.38 -0.05
N VAL A 56 -4.50 -0.58 0.64
CA VAL A 56 -4.79 -1.91 0.11
C VAL A 56 -6.29 -2.15 0.13
N VAL A 57 -6.81 -2.67 -0.98
CA VAL A 57 -8.15 -3.25 -1.06
C VAL A 57 -7.98 -4.76 -1.21
N VAL A 58 -8.70 -5.52 -0.39
CA VAL A 58 -8.71 -6.98 -0.43
C VAL A 58 -10.12 -7.45 -0.77
N THR A 59 -10.26 -8.27 -1.80
CA THR A 59 -11.55 -8.78 -2.28
C THR A 59 -11.59 -10.30 -2.16
N ASP A 60 -12.65 -10.85 -1.57
CA ASP A 60 -12.87 -12.30 -1.49
C ASP A 60 -13.58 -12.86 -2.74
N GLU A 61 -13.69 -14.19 -2.87
CA GLU A 61 -14.32 -14.83 -4.04
C GLU A 61 -15.79 -14.42 -4.26
N ASN A 62 -16.47 -13.98 -3.21
CA ASN A 62 -17.86 -13.51 -3.29
C ASN A 62 -17.96 -12.00 -3.62
N GLY A 63 -16.84 -11.32 -3.81
CA GLY A 63 -16.76 -9.88 -4.06
C GLY A 63 -16.90 -9.02 -2.81
N ALA A 64 -16.73 -9.58 -1.61
CA ALA A 64 -16.70 -8.78 -0.38
C ALA A 64 -15.33 -8.09 -0.25
N GLU A 65 -15.34 -6.79 0.03
CA GLU A 65 -14.13 -5.98 0.15
C GLU A 65 -13.80 -5.62 1.60
N ALA A 66 -12.51 -5.62 1.93
CA ALA A 66 -11.92 -4.95 3.08
C ALA A 66 -10.86 -3.95 2.59
N ARG A 67 -10.63 -2.88 3.37
CA ARG A 67 -9.68 -1.82 3.02
C ARG A 67 -8.85 -1.41 4.23
N ASP A 68 -7.58 -1.10 3.99
CA ASP A 68 -6.69 -0.53 5.00
C ASP A 68 -5.78 0.56 4.42
N GLU A 69 -5.38 1.50 5.26
CA GLU A 69 -4.57 2.66 4.88
C GLU A 69 -3.34 2.82 5.77
N PHE A 70 -2.20 3.11 5.12
CA PHE A 70 -0.91 3.30 5.76
C PHE A 70 -0.42 4.71 5.48
N VAL A 71 -0.03 5.43 6.54
CA VAL A 71 0.63 6.73 6.43
C VAL A 71 2.14 6.53 6.53
N ILE A 72 2.84 6.95 5.47
CA ILE A 72 4.29 6.93 5.38
C ILE A 72 4.76 8.39 5.50
N THR A 73 5.51 8.68 6.57
CA THR A 73 6.11 10.00 6.78
C THR A 73 7.55 10.00 6.25
N VAL A 74 7.84 10.92 5.32
CA VAL A 74 9.17 11.11 4.74
C VAL A 74 9.74 12.41 5.29
N ASP A 75 10.87 12.33 5.98
CA ASP A 75 11.60 13.50 6.45
C ASP A 75 12.45 14.13 5.34
N PRO A 76 12.72 15.44 5.41
CA PRO A 76 13.55 16.12 4.43
C PRO A 76 14.99 15.62 4.45
N THR A 77 15.61 15.60 3.26
CA THR A 77 16.99 15.12 3.03
C THR A 77 17.94 16.24 2.64
#